data_AF-A0A2W2MB49-F1
#
_entry.id   AF-A0A2W2MB49-F1
#
_cell.length_a   1.000
_cell.length_b   1.000
_cell.length_c   1.000
_cell.angle_alpha   90.00
_cell.angle_beta   90.00
_cell.angle_gamma   90.00
#
_symmetry.space_group_name_H-M   'P 1'
#
loop_
_entity.id
_entity.type
_entity.pdbx_description
1 polymer ?
#
loop_
_entity_poly.entity_id
_entity_poly.type
_entity_poly.pdbx_seq_one_letter_code
_entity_poly.pdbx_strand_id
1 'polypeptide(L)' 'MNVGDELLTTTAPTLGSVRVMHQLDDLRIRLEPHRAYRPVRDLLARLDQAKRARILLLADILTPVEGSRS' A
#
# COMPACT_ATOMS: atom_id res chain seq x y z
N MET A 1 22.10 -14.65 5.16
CA MET A 1 20.69 -15.05 4.96
C MET A 1 19.86 -14.18 5.89
N ASN A 2 19.13 -13.20 5.34
CA ASN A 2 18.39 -12.22 6.14
C ASN A 2 17.04 -12.85 6.50
N VAL A 3 16.79 -13.10 7.79
CA VAL A 3 15.53 -13.66 8.31
C VAL A 3 14.31 -12.85 7.83
N GLY A 4 14.50 -11.55 7.57
CA GLY A 4 13.47 -10.68 6.99
C GLY A 4 13.12 -10.99 5.54
N ASP A 5 14.03 -11.56 4.75
CA ASP A 5 13.79 -11.95 3.36
C ASP A 5 13.06 -13.29 3.27
N GLU A 6 13.39 -14.20 4.19
CA GLU A 6 12.74 -15.51 4.34
C GLU A 6 11.28 -15.37 4.80
N LEU A 7 10.98 -14.47 5.75
CA LEU A 7 9.61 -14.14 6.15
C LEU A 7 8.79 -13.49 5.03
N LEU A 8 9.39 -12.64 4.20
CA LEU A 8 8.69 -12.00 3.07
C LEU A 8 8.38 -12.97 1.92
N THR A 9 9.22 -14.00 1.76
CA THR A 9 9.06 -15.01 0.71
C THR A 9 8.17 -16.18 1.13
N THR A 10 8.17 -16.56 2.41
CA THR A 10 7.34 -17.68 2.94
C THR A 10 6.05 -17.24 3.62
N THR A 11 6.02 -16.04 4.23
CA THR A 11 4.89 -15.58 5.05
C THR A 11 4.10 -14.54 4.29
N ALA A 12 3.20 -15.01 3.43
CA ALA A 12 2.14 -14.27 2.74
C ALA A 12 2.58 -13.02 1.92
N PRO A 13 2.30 -12.99 0.60
CA PRO A 13 2.46 -11.79 -0.25
C PRO A 13 1.85 -10.50 0.34
N THR A 14 0.87 -10.66 1.23
CA THR A 14 0.22 -9.62 2.03
C THR A 14 1.19 -8.88 2.95
N LEU A 15 2.12 -9.54 3.65
CA LEU A 15 3.09 -8.89 4.54
C LEU A 15 4.14 -8.07 3.75
N GLY A 16 4.58 -8.59 2.59
CA GLY A 16 5.40 -7.82 1.66
C GLY A 16 4.68 -6.59 1.11
N SER A 17 3.38 -6.72 0.82
CA SER A 17 2.55 -5.58 0.42
C SER A 17 2.42 -4.53 1.53
N VAL A 18 2.24 -4.94 2.79
CA VAL A 18 2.15 -4.01 3.94
C VAL A 18 3.45 -3.25 4.14
N ARG A 19 4.61 -3.93 4.06
CA ARG A 19 5.92 -3.29 4.18
C ARG A 19 6.15 -2.22 3.10
N VAL A 20 5.77 -2.53 1.86
CA VAL A 20 5.85 -1.57 0.74
C VAL A 20 4.92 -0.38 0.99
N MET A 21 3.70 -0.60 1.50
CA MET A 21 2.79 0.50 1.85
C MET A 21 3.37 1.43 2.93
N HIS A 22 4.05 0.89 3.94
CA HIS A 22 4.75 1.70 4.93
C HIS A 22 5.89 2.54 4.32
N GLN A 23 6.70 1.97 3.43
CA GLN A 23 7.76 2.70 2.74
C GLN A 23 7.22 3.82 1.86
N LEU A 24 6.06 3.62 1.22
CA LEU A 24 5.39 4.64 0.43
C LEU A 24 4.82 5.77 1.31
N ASP A 25 4.28 5.46 2.49
CA ASP A 25 3.85 6.48 3.46
C ASP A 25 5.05 7.29 3.99
N ASP A 26 6.18 6.65 4.29
CA ASP A 26 7.41 7.35 4.69
C ASP A 26 7.93 8.28 3.58
N LEU A 27 7.87 7.83 2.33
CA LEU A 27 8.23 8.65 1.17
C LEU A 27 7.29 9.85 1.02
N ARG A 28 5.98 9.64 1.19
CA ARG A 28 4.97 10.70 1.16
C ARG A 28 5.28 11.78 2.20
N ILE A 29 5.59 11.38 3.45
CA ILE A 29 5.93 12.30 4.53
C ILE A 29 7.16 13.14 4.17
N ARG A 30 8.18 12.55 3.55
CA ARG A 30 9.39 13.27 3.13
C ARG A 30 9.14 14.24 1.97
N LEU A 31 8.17 13.94 1.11
CA LEU A 31 7.84 14.75 -0.07
C LEU A 31 6.84 15.86 0.22
N GLU A 32 6.00 15.72 1.26
CA GLU A 32 4.97 16.70 1.64
C GLU A 32 5.50 18.15 1.78
N PRO A 33 6.69 18.41 2.38
CA PRO A 33 7.24 19.77 2.45
C PRO A 33 7.50 20.41 1.08
N HIS A 34 7.67 19.59 0.03
CA HIS A 34 7.98 20.03 -1.34
C HIS A 34 6.75 20.08 -2.26
N ARG A 35 5.53 19.94 -1.73
CA ARG A 35 4.28 19.90 -2.50
C ARG A 35 3.99 21.14 -3.37
N ALA A 36 4.68 22.25 -3.12
CA ALA A 36 4.57 23.45 -3.96
C ALA A 36 5.17 23.21 -5.36
N TYR A 37 6.10 22.26 -5.49
CA TYR A 37 6.66 21.88 -6.77
C TYR A 37 5.72 20.91 -7.51
N ARG A 38 5.33 21.29 -8.73
CA ARG A 38 4.31 20.57 -9.52
C ARG A 38 4.59 19.06 -9.67
N PRO A 39 5.81 18.60 -10.00
CA PRO A 39 6.09 17.17 -10.09
C PRO A 39 5.86 16.41 -8.78
N VAL A 40 6.19 17.03 -7.64
CA VAL A 40 6.00 16.42 -6.31
C VAL A 40 4.51 16.31 -6.00
N ARG A 41 3.75 17.36 -6.28
CA ARG A 41 2.28 17.35 -6.12
C ARG A 41 1.61 16.27 -6.97
N ASP A 42 2.00 16.15 -8.23
CA ASP A 42 1.43 15.18 -9.15
C ASP A 42 1.78 13.74 -8.72
N LEU A 43 2.99 13.53 -8.16
CA LEU A 43 3.39 12.25 -7.57
C LEU A 43 2.59 11.93 -6.30
N LEU A 44 2.43 12.89 -5.38
CA LEU A 44 1.64 12.73 -4.15
C LEU A 44 0.19 12.36 -4.48
N ALA A 45 -0.43 13.01 -5.47
CA ALA A 45 -1.79 12.70 -5.91
C ALA A 45 -1.93 11.26 -6.44
N ARG A 46 -0.94 10.78 -7.20
CA ARG A 46 -0.92 9.38 -7.68
C ARG A 46 -0.76 8.37 -6.56
N LEU A 47 0.07 8.68 -5.57
CA LEU A 47 0.26 7.84 -4.38
C LEU A 47 -1.04 7.74 -3.57
N ASP A 48 -1.73 8.86 -3.34
CA ASP A 48 -3.00 8.87 -2.62
C ASP A 48 -4.08 8.06 -3.35
N GLN A 49 -4.15 8.19 -4.68
CA GLN A 49 -5.09 7.41 -5.49
C GLN A 49 -4.80 5.91 -5.43
N ALA A 50 -3.54 5.51 -5.54
CA ALA A 50 -3.12 4.10 -5.45
C ALA A 50 -3.43 3.52 -4.06
N LYS A 51 -3.18 4.29 -2.99
CA LYS A 51 -3.51 3.89 -1.61
C LYS A 51 -5.01 3.67 -1.42
N ARG A 52 -5.86 4.55 -1.94
CA ARG A 52 -7.32 4.37 -1.90
C ARG A 52 -7.76 3.10 -2.62
N ALA A 53 -7.25 2.85 -3.83
CA ALA A 53 -7.57 1.64 -4.58
C ALA A 53 -7.16 0.37 -3.81
N ARG A 54 -6.00 0.39 -3.14
CA ARG A 54 -5.54 -0.73 -2.32
C ARG A 54 -6.39 -0.94 -1.07
N ILE A 55 -6.80 0.12 -0.38
CA ILE A 55 -7.69 0.02 0.79
C ILE A 55 -9.04 -0.59 0.39
N LEU A 56 -9.61 -0.18 -0.76
CA LEU A 56 -10.85 -0.74 -1.27
C LEU A 56 -10.71 -2.25 -1.58
N LEU A 57 -9.63 -2.64 -2.26
CA LEU A 57 -9.35 -4.07 -2.49
C LEU A 57 -9.18 -4.86 -1.19
N LEU A 58 -8.51 -4.30 -0.18
CA LEU A 58 -8.38 -4.96 1.10
C LEU A 58 -9.73 -5.08 1.82
N ALA A 59 -10.59 -4.06 1.74
CA ALA A 59 -11.94 -4.11 2.29
C ALA A 59 -12.80 -5.19 1.62
N ASP A 60 -12.67 -5.36 0.30
CA ASP A 60 -13.33 -6.40 -0.48
C ASP A 60 -12.83 -7.81 -0.12
N ILE A 61 -11.52 -7.98 0.09
CA ILE A 61 -10.93 -9.25 0.53
C ILE A 61 -11.34 -9.62 1.96
N LEU A 62 -11.39 -8.64 2.87
CA LEU A 62 -11.70 -8.85 4.29
C LEU A 62 -13.21 -8.98 4.57
N THR A 63 -14.04 -8.45 3.67
CA THR A 63 -15.51 -8.60 3.72
C THR A 63 -15.90 -9.54 2.60
N PRO A 64 -15.74 -10.88 2.73
CA PRO A 64 -16.27 -11.77 1.73
C PRO A 64 -17.77 -11.52 1.66
N VAL A 65 -18.26 -11.16 0.47
CA VAL A 65 -19.69 -10.98 0.21
C VAL A 65 -20.39 -12.26 0.69
N GLU A 66 -21.20 -12.19 1.75
CA GLU A 66 -22.00 -13.31 2.31
C GLU A 66 -23.15 -13.74 1.36
N GLY A 67 -22.90 -13.76 0.05
CA GLY A 67 -23.94 -13.87 -0.98
C GLY A 67 -23.65 -14.92 -2.04
N SER A 68 -22.89 -15.97 -1.75
CA SER A 68 -22.68 -17.09 -2.69
C SER A 68 -22.53 -18.43 -1.97
N ARG A 69 -23.62 -18.86 -1.33
CA ARG A 69 -23.98 -20.27 -1.15
C ARG A 69 -25.49 -20.37 -1.18
N SER A 70 -26.03 -20.60 -2.38
CA SER A 70 -27.32 -21.29 -2.57
C SER A 70 -27.02 -22.77 -2.80
#